data_AF-A0ABD6E7I6-F1
#
_entry.id   AF-A0ABD6E7I6-F1
#
_cell.length_a   1.000
_cell.length_b   1.000
_cell.length_c   1.000
_cell.angle_alpha   90.00
_cell.angle_beta   90.00
_cell.angle_gamma   90.00
#
_symmetry.space_group_name_H-M   'P 1'
#
loop_
_entity.id
_entity.type
_entity.pdbx_description
1 polymer ?
#
loop_
_entity_poly.entity_id
_entity_poly.type
_entity_poly.pdbx_seq_one_letter_code
_entity_poly.pdbx_strand_id
1 'polypeptide(L)'
;LNQKNSFSIKQEILKNQTNIYPNNTDQIIKIKVEKSKYYQNEIWKEIHYQKDKERKDSYIDNNLLIGNFEKRIKNGEEYFLELSTEKKTNKNIKSVYKEEINKKRELILKTSLSDSFNKLILSSNNFIVKKGDGKSIIAGYHWFSDWGRDTLISIPGLTLVTSRFNIAKQILIELSKYCKNGLIPNVFTDRNSEASYNSVDASLWFIDRIFQYLKYTNDQKLLLELWPTLVEIIDYYRYGTHYNIFMDDDFLISHDPGLTWMDVKINDFYSTPRSRKAVEIQALWYNALRIMSILSEKLGVKDEYFSLSEKVKNSFNLHYTKEYDVIDKKDLSLRPNKIFLVSLDFSLIEHGLQLKIVENIDKNLHTIFGLQTLSIDDPEFKGIYLDNHNRDLSYHNGIVWPWLLGPFIKSFIKIKDNEKKWRKYAFKTYLKPMLDVFGDNWDGSINEIYDSIPPYAPRGCITQAWSVAEILRTLVEDIEYIRPLYEKNYLFNKISI
;
A
#
# COMPACT_ATOMS: atom_id res chain seq x y z
N LEU A 1 -29.18 -0.94 34.21
CA LEU A 1 -29.65 0.34 33.61
C LEU A 1 -29.31 1.60 34.44
N ASN A 2 -28.56 1.52 35.55
CA ASN A 2 -28.26 2.67 36.42
C ASN A 2 -26.84 3.25 36.26
N GLN A 3 -26.43 3.60 35.03
CA GLN A 3 -25.20 4.38 34.80
C GLN A 3 -25.26 5.29 33.54
N LYS A 4 -26.47 5.66 33.08
CA LYS A 4 -26.66 6.53 31.89
C LYS A 4 -26.47 8.04 32.15
N ASN A 5 -25.98 8.47 33.32
CA ASN A 5 -25.99 9.88 33.76
C ASN A 5 -24.62 10.60 33.81
N SER A 6 -23.55 10.12 33.16
CA SER A 6 -22.27 10.84 33.18
C SER A 6 -22.02 11.76 31.98
N PHE A 7 -22.67 11.52 30.83
CA PHE A 7 -22.46 12.34 29.62
C PHE A 7 -23.60 13.33 29.41
N SER A 8 -23.26 14.61 29.30
CA SER A 8 -24.20 15.69 28.99
C SER A 8 -23.53 16.70 28.07
N ILE A 9 -24.32 17.40 27.26
CA ILE A 9 -23.84 18.48 26.41
C ILE A 9 -24.50 19.79 26.81
N LYS A 10 -23.79 20.90 26.63
CA LYS A 10 -24.37 22.23 26.58
C LYS A 10 -24.31 22.73 25.15
N GLN A 11 -25.35 23.42 24.69
CA GLN A 11 -25.43 23.96 23.34
C GLN A 11 -25.59 25.49 23.39
N GLU A 12 -24.84 26.18 22.55
CA GLU A 12 -24.93 27.64 22.37
C GLU A 12 -25.26 27.93 20.91
N ILE A 13 -26.41 28.55 20.68
CA ILE A 13 -26.98 28.80 19.35
C ILE A 13 -26.69 30.25 18.95
N LEU A 14 -25.88 30.43 17.92
CA LEU A 14 -25.48 31.72 17.35
C LEU A 14 -26.08 31.89 15.94
N LYS A 15 -26.01 33.12 15.40
CA LYS A 15 -26.71 33.54 14.16
C LYS A 15 -26.41 32.73 12.88
N ASN A 16 -25.41 31.84 12.86
CA ASN A 16 -25.14 30.88 11.78
C ASN A 16 -24.31 29.68 12.27
N GLN A 17 -24.20 29.49 13.58
CA GLN A 17 -23.25 28.57 14.20
C GLN A 17 -23.86 28.01 15.48
N THR A 18 -23.66 26.73 15.73
CA THR A 18 -24.00 26.08 17.00
C THR A 18 -22.70 25.56 17.61
N ASN A 19 -22.40 25.96 18.84
CA ASN A 19 -21.31 25.40 19.63
C ASN A 19 -21.87 24.33 20.56
N ILE A 20 -21.21 23.18 20.61
CA ILE A 20 -21.57 22.06 21.47
C ILE A 20 -20.39 21.84 22.41
N TYR A 21 -20.70 21.80 23.70
CA TYR A 21 -19.76 21.65 24.80
C TYR A 21 -20.06 20.32 25.51
N PRO A 22 -19.38 19.22 25.16
CA PRO A 22 -19.46 17.98 25.91
C PRO A 22 -18.85 18.15 27.30
N ASN A 23 -19.45 17.56 28.33
CA ASN A 23 -18.97 17.69 29.71
C ASN A 23 -17.73 16.83 30.04
N ASN A 24 -17.31 15.96 29.12
CA ASN A 24 -16.21 15.01 29.30
C ASN A 24 -14.91 15.42 28.57
N THR A 25 -14.88 16.57 27.90
CA THR A 25 -13.70 17.08 27.19
C THR A 25 -13.73 18.60 27.12
N ASP A 26 -12.57 19.23 27.09
CA ASP A 26 -12.44 20.67 26.85
C ASP A 26 -12.60 21.04 25.36
N GLN A 27 -12.79 20.05 24.48
CA GLN A 27 -13.03 20.29 23.06
C GLN A 27 -14.45 20.83 22.81
N ILE A 28 -14.55 21.85 21.97
CA ILE A 28 -15.81 22.45 21.55
C ILE A 28 -16.07 22.02 20.12
N ILE A 29 -17.21 21.40 19.85
CA ILE A 29 -17.64 21.10 18.48
C ILE A 29 -18.40 22.30 17.95
N LYS A 30 -17.95 22.86 16.84
CA LYS A 30 -18.57 24.01 16.18
C LYS A 30 -19.16 23.55 14.86
N ILE A 31 -20.46 23.77 14.69
CA ILE A 31 -21.18 23.47 13.46
C ILE A 31 -21.69 24.78 12.89
N LYS A 32 -21.25 25.15 11.69
CA LYS A 32 -21.64 26.41 11.04
C LYS A 32 -22.29 26.15 9.70
N VAL A 33 -23.49 26.70 9.54
CA VAL A 33 -24.31 26.61 8.32
C VAL A 33 -25.02 27.94 8.11
N GLU A 34 -24.63 28.69 7.08
CA GLU A 34 -25.18 30.01 6.80
C GLU A 34 -26.66 29.95 6.38
N LYS A 35 -27.47 30.85 6.95
CA LYS A 35 -28.92 30.96 6.70
C LYS A 35 -29.66 29.65 6.99
N SER A 36 -29.21 28.93 8.02
CA SER A 36 -29.91 27.77 8.55
C SER A 36 -30.66 28.12 9.84
N LYS A 37 -31.66 27.31 10.16
CA LYS A 37 -32.26 27.26 11.50
C LYS A 37 -31.75 26.00 12.19
N TYR A 38 -31.35 26.14 13.44
CA TYR A 38 -31.00 25.01 14.29
C TYR A 38 -32.13 24.75 15.28
N TYR A 39 -32.60 23.51 15.33
CA TYR A 39 -33.59 23.04 16.28
C TYR A 39 -32.91 22.03 17.20
N GLN A 40 -32.68 22.43 18.45
CA GLN A 40 -32.13 21.55 19.48
C GLN A 40 -33.06 20.36 19.71
N ASN A 41 -32.50 19.16 19.77
CA ASN A 41 -33.26 17.93 19.97
C ASN A 41 -32.33 16.85 20.56
N GLU A 42 -32.29 16.76 21.89
CA GLU A 42 -31.38 15.88 22.63
C GLU A 42 -32.00 14.51 22.89
N ILE A 43 -31.93 13.62 21.89
CA ILE A 43 -32.54 12.29 21.95
C ILE A 43 -31.45 11.23 21.77
N TRP A 44 -31.39 10.29 22.71
CA TRP A 44 -30.60 9.08 22.53
C TRP A 44 -31.32 8.14 21.56
N LYS A 45 -30.62 7.79 20.47
CA LYS A 45 -31.09 6.86 19.46
C LYS A 45 -30.13 5.68 19.36
N GLU A 46 -30.67 4.48 19.51
CA GLU A 46 -29.94 3.27 19.18
C GLU A 46 -29.83 3.13 17.65
N ILE A 47 -28.62 2.99 17.13
CA ILE A 47 -28.32 2.78 15.72
C ILE A 47 -27.67 1.40 15.58
N HIS A 48 -28.13 0.65 14.57
CA HIS A 48 -27.62 -0.67 14.23
C HIS A 48 -26.83 -0.60 12.93
N TYR A 49 -25.54 -0.87 13.00
CA TYR A 49 -24.63 -0.87 11.86
C TYR A 49 -24.58 -2.27 11.24
N GLN A 50 -25.39 -2.48 10.20
CA GLN A 50 -25.55 -3.80 9.57
C GLN A 50 -24.20 -4.39 9.08
N LYS A 51 -23.30 -3.57 8.53
CA LYS A 51 -21.97 -4.02 8.09
C LYS A 51 -21.08 -4.48 9.26
N ASP A 52 -21.17 -3.82 10.40
CA ASP A 52 -20.39 -4.20 11.58
C ASP A 52 -20.98 -5.45 12.22
N LYS A 53 -22.31 -5.62 12.15
CA LYS A 53 -23.00 -6.85 12.54
C LYS A 53 -22.55 -8.05 11.69
N GLU A 54 -22.45 -7.86 10.38
CA GLU A 54 -21.93 -8.87 9.44
C GLU A 54 -20.48 -9.26 9.76
N ARG A 55 -19.69 -8.31 10.28
CA ARG A 55 -18.31 -8.54 10.75
C ARG A 55 -18.21 -9.09 12.19
N LYS A 56 -19.33 -9.19 12.91
CA LYS A 56 -19.39 -9.50 14.35
C LYS A 56 -18.62 -8.51 15.23
N ASP A 57 -18.47 -7.28 14.77
CA ASP A 57 -17.95 -6.16 15.56
C ASP A 57 -19.06 -5.57 16.45
N SER A 58 -18.71 -4.60 17.30
CA SER A 58 -19.70 -3.82 18.05
C SER A 58 -20.59 -3.04 17.07
N TYR A 59 -21.81 -3.51 16.87
CA TYR A 59 -22.70 -3.01 15.82
C TYR A 59 -23.90 -2.20 16.34
N ILE A 60 -24.10 -2.16 17.66
CA ILE A 60 -25.14 -1.37 18.30
C ILE A 60 -24.47 -0.18 18.97
N ASP A 61 -24.84 1.03 18.56
CA ASP A 61 -24.37 2.25 19.20
C ASP A 61 -25.55 3.08 19.71
N ASN A 62 -25.35 3.75 20.84
CA ASN A 62 -26.34 4.65 21.43
C ASN A 62 -25.89 6.07 21.11
N ASN A 63 -26.40 6.64 20.03
CA ASN A 63 -25.97 7.97 19.57
C ASN A 63 -26.85 9.05 20.18
N LEU A 64 -26.23 10.09 20.74
CA LEU A 64 -26.94 11.30 21.12
C LEU A 64 -27.19 12.13 19.86
N LEU A 65 -28.44 12.15 19.39
CA LEU A 65 -28.89 13.18 18.47
C LEU A 65 -28.93 14.49 19.24
N ILE A 66 -28.26 15.52 18.73
CA ILE A 66 -28.10 16.81 19.41
C ILE A 66 -29.14 17.84 18.95
N GLY A 67 -29.61 17.71 17.71
CA GLY A 67 -30.48 18.66 17.03
C GLY A 67 -30.48 18.49 15.52
N ASN A 68 -31.27 19.31 14.85
CA ASN A 68 -31.43 19.31 13.39
C ASN A 68 -31.14 20.71 12.81
N PHE A 69 -30.40 20.74 11.70
CA PHE A 69 -30.23 21.95 10.90
C PHE A 69 -31.19 21.92 9.71
N GLU A 70 -31.98 22.97 9.54
CA GLU A 70 -32.86 23.16 8.38
C GLU A 70 -32.39 24.38 7.58
N LYS A 71 -32.16 24.20 6.28
CA LYS A 71 -31.84 25.28 5.35
C LYS A 71 -32.68 25.12 4.09
N ARG A 72 -33.36 26.19 3.69
CA ARG A 72 -34.02 26.25 2.38
C ARG A 72 -32.99 26.62 1.33
N ILE A 73 -32.82 25.76 0.33
CA ILE A 73 -31.89 25.92 -0.79
C ILE A 73 -32.66 26.18 -2.07
N LYS A 74 -32.16 27.10 -2.90
CA LYS A 74 -32.65 27.28 -4.28
C LYS A 74 -31.92 26.31 -5.23
N ASN A 75 -32.53 26.01 -6.37
CA ASN A 75 -31.87 25.25 -7.41
C ASN A 75 -30.57 25.97 -7.85
N GLY A 76 -29.44 25.26 -7.84
CA GLY A 76 -28.12 25.82 -8.14
C GLY A 76 -27.48 26.65 -7.02
N GLU A 77 -28.07 26.76 -5.83
CA GLU A 77 -27.45 27.46 -4.70
C GLU A 77 -26.29 26.64 -4.10
N GLU A 78 -25.11 27.22 -4.06
CA GLU A 78 -23.96 26.68 -3.32
C GLU A 78 -24.07 27.04 -1.83
N TYR A 79 -23.90 26.05 -0.96
CA TYR A 79 -23.83 26.24 0.48
C TYR A 79 -22.77 25.35 1.11
N PHE A 80 -22.34 25.71 2.31
CA PHE A 80 -21.28 25.02 3.03
C PHE A 80 -21.77 24.58 4.42
N LEU A 81 -21.37 23.38 4.81
CA LEU A 81 -21.44 22.86 6.18
C LEU A 81 -20.02 22.79 6.71
N GLU A 82 -19.74 23.60 7.74
CA GLU A 82 -18.42 23.63 8.40
C GLU A 82 -18.54 22.92 9.75
N LEU A 83 -17.69 21.90 9.95
CA LEU A 83 -17.54 21.15 11.20
C LEU A 83 -16.11 21.37 11.70
N SER A 84 -15.94 21.87 12.93
CA SER A 84 -14.61 22.17 13.47
C SER A 84 -14.53 21.92 14.97
N THR A 85 -13.37 21.44 15.42
CA THR A 85 -12.98 21.39 16.84
C THR A 85 -11.91 22.43 17.19
N GLU A 86 -11.54 23.31 16.24
CA GLU A 86 -10.47 24.29 16.43
C GLU A 86 -10.93 25.48 17.28
N LYS A 87 -10.03 25.99 18.14
CA LYS A 87 -10.31 27.16 19.01
C LYS A 87 -10.63 28.42 18.20
N LYS A 88 -9.99 28.65 17.06
CA LYS A 88 -10.25 29.77 16.14
C LYS A 88 -10.30 29.28 14.70
N THR A 89 -11.44 29.43 14.04
CA THR A 89 -11.59 29.22 12.60
C THR A 89 -11.41 30.56 11.87
N ASN A 90 -10.17 30.86 11.46
CA ASN A 90 -9.83 32.13 10.80
C ASN A 90 -9.97 32.09 9.27
N LYS A 91 -10.35 30.96 8.68
CA LYS A 91 -10.40 30.79 7.22
C LYS A 91 -11.83 30.93 6.70
N ASN A 92 -11.97 31.62 5.57
CA ASN A 92 -13.23 31.69 4.84
C ASN A 92 -13.48 30.34 4.14
N ILE A 93 -14.61 29.69 4.40
CA ILE A 93 -14.90 28.35 3.83
C ILE A 93 -14.88 28.32 2.30
N LYS A 94 -15.28 29.41 1.63
CA LYS A 94 -15.19 29.53 0.17
C LYS A 94 -13.74 29.58 -0.31
N SER A 95 -12.84 30.20 0.48
CA SER A 95 -11.41 30.19 0.14
C SER A 95 -10.82 28.80 0.35
N VAL A 96 -11.16 28.11 1.44
CA VAL A 96 -10.74 26.72 1.69
C VAL A 96 -11.19 25.79 0.56
N TYR A 97 -12.45 25.89 0.13
CA TYR A 97 -12.97 25.12 -0.99
C TYR A 97 -12.22 25.41 -2.29
N LYS A 98 -12.03 26.70 -2.65
CA LYS A 98 -11.28 27.10 -3.85
C LYS A 98 -9.82 26.66 -3.80
N GLU A 99 -9.16 26.80 -2.66
CA GLU A 99 -7.79 26.32 -2.43
C GLU A 99 -7.71 24.82 -2.70
N GLU A 100 -8.68 24.03 -2.24
CA GLU A 100 -8.66 22.58 -2.42
C GLU A 100 -8.99 22.16 -3.86
N ILE A 101 -9.89 22.87 -4.54
CA ILE A 101 -10.10 22.68 -5.99
C ILE A 101 -8.82 23.02 -6.79
N ASN A 102 -8.14 24.11 -6.44
CA ASN A 102 -6.91 24.51 -7.13
C ASN A 102 -5.79 23.50 -6.90
N LYS A 103 -5.59 23.02 -5.66
CA LYS A 103 -4.62 21.95 -5.37
C LYS A 103 -4.87 20.68 -6.19
N LYS A 104 -6.13 20.26 -6.30
CA LYS A 104 -6.51 19.10 -7.12
C LYS A 104 -6.18 19.31 -8.60
N ARG A 105 -6.46 20.50 -9.14
CA ARG A 105 -6.11 20.86 -10.52
C ARG A 105 -4.60 20.92 -10.74
N GLU A 106 -3.87 21.55 -9.83
CA GLU A 106 -2.41 21.62 -9.86
C GLU A 106 -1.79 20.22 -9.83
N LEU A 107 -2.33 19.32 -9.01
CA LEU A 107 -1.87 17.93 -8.96
C LEU A 107 -2.02 17.24 -10.32
N ILE A 108 -3.18 17.35 -10.97
CA ILE A 108 -3.42 16.78 -12.31
C ILE A 108 -2.46 17.39 -13.34
N LEU A 109 -2.34 18.72 -13.37
CA LEU A 109 -1.48 19.42 -14.33
C LEU A 109 0.00 19.05 -14.17
N LYS A 110 0.44 18.77 -12.94
CA LYS A 110 1.84 18.44 -12.64
C LYS A 110 2.27 17.08 -13.20
N THR A 111 1.36 16.13 -13.37
CA THR A 111 1.73 14.78 -13.83
C THR A 111 1.93 14.71 -15.34
N SER A 112 1.38 15.65 -16.11
CA SER A 112 1.34 15.61 -17.58
C SER A 112 0.74 14.31 -18.15
N LEU A 113 -0.12 13.66 -17.36
CA LEU A 113 -0.78 12.40 -17.72
C LEU A 113 -2.14 12.65 -18.39
N SER A 114 -2.66 11.63 -19.10
CA SER A 114 -3.98 11.70 -19.72
C SER A 114 -5.10 11.86 -18.69
N ASP A 115 -6.17 12.57 -19.07
CA ASP A 115 -7.35 12.78 -18.23
C ASP A 115 -8.03 11.49 -17.76
N SER A 116 -7.82 10.38 -18.49
CA SER A 116 -8.30 9.06 -18.09
C SER A 116 -7.75 8.60 -16.73
N PHE A 117 -6.63 9.17 -16.26
CA PHE A 117 -6.00 8.84 -14.98
C PHE A 117 -6.35 9.81 -13.85
N ASN A 118 -7.12 10.87 -14.12
CA ASN A 118 -7.41 11.92 -13.14
C ASN A 118 -8.02 11.37 -11.84
N LYS A 119 -8.90 10.38 -11.93
CA LYS A 119 -9.52 9.74 -10.76
C LYS A 119 -8.48 9.07 -9.85
N LEU A 120 -7.57 8.27 -10.42
CA LEU A 120 -6.48 7.64 -9.68
C LEU A 120 -5.48 8.66 -9.13
N ILE A 121 -5.13 9.69 -9.92
CA ILE A 121 -4.24 10.77 -9.49
C ILE A 121 -4.83 11.51 -8.28
N LEU A 122 -6.12 11.84 -8.32
CA LEU A 122 -6.80 12.50 -7.21
C LEU A 122 -6.91 11.58 -5.99
N SER A 123 -7.26 10.31 -6.19
CA SER A 123 -7.31 9.29 -5.14
C SER A 123 -5.96 9.13 -4.45
N SER A 124 -4.85 9.20 -5.21
CA SER A 124 -3.49 9.11 -4.68
C SER A 124 -3.14 10.21 -3.67
N ASN A 125 -3.88 11.33 -3.66
CA ASN A 125 -3.68 12.41 -2.71
C ASN A 125 -4.29 12.13 -1.34
N ASN A 126 -5.32 11.27 -1.28
CA ASN A 126 -6.05 10.98 -0.04
C ASN A 126 -5.19 10.28 1.02
N PHE A 127 -4.15 9.56 0.59
CA PHE A 127 -3.29 8.78 1.49
C PHE A 127 -2.11 9.58 2.06
N ILE A 128 -1.74 10.73 1.47
CA ILE A 128 -0.58 11.51 1.91
C ILE A 128 -0.96 12.38 3.10
N VAL A 129 -0.39 12.07 4.27
CA VAL A 129 -0.65 12.79 5.52
C VAL A 129 0.62 13.44 6.06
N LYS A 130 0.45 14.38 7.00
CA LYS A 130 1.56 15.00 7.74
C LYS A 130 1.87 14.14 8.97
N LYS A 131 3.16 13.84 9.19
CA LYS A 131 3.66 13.15 10.39
C LYS A 131 4.86 13.92 10.93
N GLY A 132 4.73 14.55 12.10
CA GLY A 132 5.71 15.53 12.58
C GLY A 132 5.93 16.64 11.54
N ASP A 133 7.18 16.93 11.22
CA ASP A 133 7.55 17.87 10.13
C ASP A 133 7.63 17.20 8.75
N GLY A 134 7.49 15.89 8.68
CA GLY A 134 7.56 15.08 7.46
C GLY A 134 6.20 14.68 6.88
N LYS A 135 6.23 13.61 6.08
CA LYS A 135 5.07 13.01 5.40
C LYS A 135 5.01 11.53 5.69
N SER A 136 3.80 10.98 5.69
CA SER A 136 3.53 9.55 5.78
C SER A 136 2.41 9.15 4.81
N ILE A 137 2.20 7.84 4.64
CA ILE A 137 1.13 7.26 3.84
C ILE A 137 0.22 6.48 4.79
N ILE A 138 -1.07 6.81 4.81
CA ILE A 138 -2.08 5.96 5.43
C ILE A 138 -2.32 4.76 4.51
N ALA A 139 -2.23 3.54 5.04
CA ALA A 139 -2.30 2.31 4.25
C ALA A 139 -3.68 2.11 3.61
N GLY A 140 -4.74 2.55 4.28
CA GLY A 140 -6.08 2.59 3.68
C GLY A 140 -7.17 3.05 4.64
N TYR A 141 -8.25 3.56 4.05
CA TYR A 141 -9.39 4.04 4.81
C TYR A 141 -10.51 2.99 4.86
N HIS A 142 -11.19 2.86 5.99
CA HIS A 142 -11.30 3.83 7.10
C HIS A 142 -10.63 3.38 8.40
N TRP A 143 -9.80 2.33 8.40
CA TRP A 143 -9.29 1.75 9.65
C TRP A 143 -7.79 1.51 9.74
N PHE A 144 -6.99 1.72 8.69
CA PHE A 144 -5.54 1.58 8.82
C PHE A 144 -4.86 2.89 9.20
N SER A 145 -3.74 2.74 9.90
CA SER A 145 -2.73 3.76 10.14
C SER A 145 -1.64 3.73 9.06
N ASP A 146 -0.46 4.26 9.34
CA ASP A 146 0.71 4.10 8.48
C ASP A 146 1.43 2.77 8.70
N TRP A 147 1.45 1.97 7.63
CA TRP A 147 2.13 0.67 7.57
C TRP A 147 3.36 0.82 6.67
N GLY A 148 4.54 0.45 7.16
CA GLY A 148 5.81 0.64 6.47
C GLY A 148 5.88 -0.14 5.16
N ARG A 149 5.45 -1.42 5.16
CA ARG A 149 5.38 -2.23 3.93
C ARG A 149 4.46 -1.59 2.88
N ASP A 150 3.22 -1.27 3.25
CA ASP A 150 2.24 -0.64 2.36
C ASP A 150 2.74 0.72 1.85
N THR A 151 3.34 1.53 2.72
CA THR A 151 3.96 2.81 2.37
C THR A 151 5.01 2.60 1.28
N LEU A 152 5.93 1.66 1.48
CA LEU A 152 7.00 1.37 0.53
C LEU A 152 6.46 0.84 -0.79
N ILE A 153 5.51 -0.08 -0.78
CA ILE A 153 4.88 -0.56 -2.03
C ILE A 153 4.17 0.59 -2.75
N SER A 154 3.55 1.51 -2.00
CA SER A 154 2.75 2.61 -2.56
C SER A 154 3.56 3.80 -3.10
N ILE A 155 4.81 4.02 -2.64
CA ILE A 155 5.61 5.19 -3.01
C ILE A 155 5.67 5.44 -4.54
N PRO A 156 5.95 4.45 -5.42
CA PRO A 156 6.10 4.71 -6.85
C PRO A 156 4.82 5.26 -7.47
N GLY A 157 3.68 4.60 -7.21
CA GLY A 157 2.38 4.99 -7.73
C GLY A 157 1.83 6.28 -7.12
N LEU A 158 2.00 6.46 -5.81
CA LEU A 158 1.48 7.67 -5.17
C LEU A 158 2.36 8.87 -5.46
N THR A 159 3.69 8.74 -5.49
CA THR A 159 4.57 9.91 -5.45
C THR A 159 5.50 10.08 -6.64
N LEU A 160 5.97 8.99 -7.27
CA LEU A 160 6.96 9.08 -8.34
C LEU A 160 6.28 9.35 -9.69
N VAL A 161 5.31 8.52 -10.07
CA VAL A 161 4.55 8.71 -11.33
C VAL A 161 3.70 9.98 -11.33
N THR A 162 3.44 10.55 -10.15
CA THR A 162 2.72 11.84 -10.00
C THR A 162 3.65 13.05 -9.84
N SER A 163 4.97 12.87 -10.04
CA SER A 163 5.97 13.94 -9.94
C SER A 163 6.00 14.64 -8.56
N ARG A 164 5.64 13.93 -7.50
CA ARG A 164 5.67 14.38 -6.10
C ARG A 164 6.95 13.91 -5.39
N PHE A 165 8.09 14.06 -6.05
CA PHE A 165 9.39 13.57 -5.57
C PHE A 165 9.79 14.09 -4.19
N ASN A 166 9.50 15.35 -3.87
CA ASN A 166 9.79 15.88 -2.53
C ASN A 166 9.00 15.18 -1.42
N ILE A 167 7.77 14.74 -1.69
CA ILE A 167 7.00 13.93 -0.73
C ILE A 167 7.65 12.55 -0.58
N ALA A 168 8.05 11.91 -1.67
CA ALA A 168 8.77 10.63 -1.64
C ALA A 168 10.05 10.73 -0.79
N LYS A 169 10.86 11.77 -1.02
CA LYS A 169 12.07 12.07 -0.25
C LYS A 169 11.79 12.21 1.25
N GLN A 170 10.78 12.99 1.61
CA GLN A 170 10.41 13.18 3.03
C GLN A 170 9.97 11.87 3.68
N ILE A 171 9.22 11.02 2.98
CA ILE A 171 8.80 9.71 3.50
C ILE A 171 10.02 8.78 3.68
N LEU A 172 10.92 8.70 2.70
CA LEU A 172 12.11 7.84 2.77
C LEU A 172 13.06 8.26 3.90
N ILE A 173 13.29 9.57 4.07
CA ILE A 173 14.08 10.11 5.19
C ILE A 173 13.39 9.84 6.53
N GLU A 174 12.06 9.96 6.61
CA GLU A 174 11.36 9.70 7.86
C GLU A 174 11.44 8.21 8.23
N LEU A 175 11.23 7.29 7.28
CA LEU A 175 11.36 5.86 7.51
C LEU A 175 12.78 5.44 7.91
N SER A 176 13.82 6.04 7.32
CA SER A 176 15.21 5.69 7.65
C SER A 176 15.57 5.95 9.11
N LYS A 177 14.99 6.99 9.73
CA LYS A 177 15.18 7.31 11.15
C LYS A 177 14.66 6.22 12.09
N TYR A 178 13.71 5.41 11.63
CA TYR A 178 13.18 4.28 12.40
C TYR A 178 13.90 2.97 12.09
N CYS A 179 14.89 2.95 11.20
CA CYS A 179 15.72 1.77 10.99
C CYS A 179 16.39 1.38 12.32
N LYS A 180 16.21 0.12 12.71
CA LYS A 180 16.79 -0.43 13.93
C LYS A 180 17.24 -1.85 13.67
N ASN A 181 18.53 -2.11 13.85
CA ASN A 181 19.12 -3.43 13.64
C ASN A 181 18.84 -3.95 12.22
N GLY A 182 18.96 -3.05 11.23
CA GLY A 182 18.66 -3.33 9.82
C GLY A 182 17.17 -3.58 9.48
N LEU A 183 16.25 -3.35 10.42
CA LEU A 183 14.81 -3.49 10.20
C LEU A 183 14.12 -2.14 10.06
N ILE A 184 13.39 -1.95 8.96
CA ILE A 184 12.40 -0.89 8.78
C ILE A 184 11.07 -1.39 9.37
N PRO A 185 10.34 -0.58 10.15
CA PRO A 185 9.13 -1.05 10.82
C PRO A 185 8.01 -1.42 9.84
N ASN A 186 7.23 -2.43 10.22
CA ASN A 186 6.03 -2.87 9.51
C ASN A 186 4.83 -1.95 9.79
N VAL A 187 4.63 -1.52 11.04
CA VAL A 187 3.46 -0.73 11.47
C VAL A 187 3.87 0.33 12.48
N PHE A 188 3.27 1.51 12.37
CA PHE A 188 3.27 2.51 13.45
C PHE A 188 1.89 2.53 14.12
N THR A 189 1.86 2.39 15.44
CA THR A 189 0.61 2.33 16.20
C THR A 189 0.07 3.73 16.53
N ASP A 190 -1.24 3.94 16.34
CA ASP A 190 -1.90 5.25 16.49
C ASP A 190 -1.83 5.86 17.89
N ARG A 191 -1.74 5.04 18.95
CA ARG A 191 -1.86 5.51 20.33
C ARG A 191 -0.57 6.09 20.91
N ASN A 192 0.59 5.54 20.54
CA ASN A 192 1.88 5.91 21.12
C ASN A 192 3.00 6.11 20.07
N SER A 193 2.72 5.97 18.76
CA SER A 193 3.74 5.95 17.71
C SER A 193 4.82 4.86 17.90
N GLU A 194 4.52 3.80 18.67
CA GLU A 194 5.42 2.66 18.79
C GLU A 194 5.45 1.89 17.47
N ALA A 195 6.66 1.60 17.00
CA ALA A 195 6.92 0.94 15.74
C ALA A 195 7.12 -0.57 15.97
N SER A 196 6.40 -1.39 15.19
CA SER A 196 6.57 -2.84 15.19
C SER A 196 7.48 -3.28 14.04
N TYR A 197 8.45 -4.14 14.32
CA TYR A 197 9.49 -4.57 13.37
C TYR A 197 9.30 -6.00 12.85
N ASN A 198 8.07 -6.54 12.93
CA ASN A 198 7.72 -7.90 12.52
C ASN A 198 7.54 -8.03 10.99
N SER A 199 8.57 -7.68 10.21
CA SER A 199 8.57 -7.81 8.75
C SER A 199 9.96 -8.16 8.23
N VAL A 200 10.02 -9.16 7.33
CA VAL A 200 11.26 -9.56 6.63
C VAL A 200 11.40 -8.88 5.26
N ASP A 201 10.33 -8.32 4.72
CA ASP A 201 10.30 -7.71 3.38
C ASP A 201 10.42 -6.18 3.40
N ALA A 202 10.02 -5.48 4.47
CA ALA A 202 10.00 -4.02 4.50
C ALA A 202 11.38 -3.39 4.25
N SER A 203 12.45 -3.87 4.89
CA SER A 203 13.81 -3.31 4.66
C SER A 203 14.31 -3.55 3.24
N LEU A 204 13.97 -4.68 2.64
CA LEU A 204 14.35 -4.97 1.25
C LEU A 204 13.56 -4.10 0.26
N TRP A 205 12.27 -3.87 0.53
CA TRP A 205 11.48 -2.89 -0.20
C TRP A 205 12.02 -1.47 -0.03
N PHE A 206 12.55 -1.11 1.14
CA PHE A 206 13.15 0.21 1.37
C PHE A 206 14.36 0.46 0.45
N ILE A 207 15.24 -0.53 0.30
CA ILE A 207 16.36 -0.48 -0.66
C ILE A 207 15.83 -0.30 -2.09
N ASP A 208 14.84 -1.12 -2.49
CA ASP A 208 14.21 -1.00 -3.81
C ASP A 208 13.59 0.39 -4.02
N ARG A 209 12.93 0.97 -3.02
CA ARG A 209 12.28 2.28 -3.16
C ARG A 209 13.25 3.44 -3.31
N ILE A 210 14.40 3.38 -2.66
CA ILE A 210 15.47 4.36 -2.92
C ILE A 210 15.95 4.23 -4.37
N PHE A 211 16.14 3.01 -4.86
CA PHE A 211 16.52 2.78 -6.25
C PHE A 211 15.46 3.30 -7.24
N GLN A 212 14.17 3.03 -7.03
CA GLN A 212 13.09 3.58 -7.85
C GLN A 212 13.09 5.12 -7.81
N TYR A 213 13.22 5.74 -6.64
CA TYR A 213 13.31 7.20 -6.49
C TYR A 213 14.49 7.79 -7.27
N LEU A 214 15.66 7.14 -7.22
CA LEU A 214 16.85 7.57 -7.94
C LEU A 214 16.70 7.47 -9.46
N LYS A 215 15.99 6.46 -9.99
CA LYS A 215 15.64 6.39 -11.41
C LYS A 215 14.77 7.56 -11.87
N TYR A 216 13.98 8.16 -10.98
CA TYR A 216 13.17 9.35 -11.28
C TYR A 216 13.92 10.67 -11.10
N THR A 217 14.83 10.76 -10.14
CA THR A 217 15.37 12.06 -9.67
C THR A 217 16.87 12.23 -9.82
N ASN A 218 17.62 11.11 -9.87
CA ASN A 218 19.07 11.07 -9.79
C ASN A 218 19.66 11.87 -8.60
N ASP A 219 18.93 11.98 -7.49
CA ASP A 219 19.31 12.75 -6.30
C ASP A 219 20.44 12.03 -5.51
N GLN A 220 21.68 12.25 -5.96
CA GLN A 220 22.88 11.70 -5.33
C GLN A 220 23.09 12.17 -3.88
N LYS A 221 22.56 13.33 -3.51
CA LYS A 221 22.66 13.83 -2.13
C LYS A 221 21.82 12.98 -1.18
N LEU A 222 20.60 12.64 -1.59
CA LEU A 222 19.78 11.71 -0.80
C LEU A 222 20.42 10.32 -0.72
N LEU A 223 21.01 9.83 -1.81
CA LEU A 223 21.73 8.56 -1.78
C LEU A 223 22.86 8.57 -0.74
N LEU A 224 23.70 9.60 -0.73
CA LEU A 224 24.77 9.75 0.28
C LEU A 224 24.22 9.80 1.71
N GLU A 225 23.12 10.52 1.92
CA GLU A 225 22.47 10.64 3.24
C GLU A 225 21.93 9.28 3.74
N LEU A 226 21.31 8.49 2.85
CA LEU A 226 20.68 7.22 3.21
C LEU A 226 21.63 6.02 3.11
N TRP A 227 22.82 6.18 2.53
CA TRP A 227 23.78 5.09 2.32
C TRP A 227 24.10 4.31 3.60
N PRO A 228 24.36 4.94 4.77
CA PRO A 228 24.64 4.19 6.00
C PRO A 228 23.49 3.26 6.40
N THR A 229 22.23 3.69 6.25
CA THR A 229 21.05 2.87 6.52
C THR A 229 20.96 1.67 5.57
N LEU A 230 21.31 1.84 4.29
CA LEU A 230 21.29 0.74 3.33
C LEU A 230 22.37 -0.31 3.64
N VAL A 231 23.56 0.13 4.02
CA VAL A 231 24.64 -0.76 4.47
C VAL A 231 24.21 -1.52 5.73
N GLU A 232 23.64 -0.82 6.73
CA GLU A 232 23.14 -1.42 7.96
C GLU A 232 22.12 -2.55 7.66
N ILE A 233 21.14 -2.29 6.78
CA ILE A 233 20.15 -3.30 6.38
C ILE A 233 20.85 -4.55 5.82
N ILE A 234 21.78 -4.40 4.87
CA ILE A 234 22.47 -5.55 4.28
C ILE A 234 23.27 -6.33 5.32
N ASP A 235 24.01 -5.65 6.20
CA ASP A 235 24.86 -6.31 7.20
C ASP A 235 24.03 -7.10 8.22
N TYR A 236 22.92 -6.55 8.70
CA TYR A 236 22.02 -7.28 9.60
C TYR A 236 21.31 -8.45 8.92
N TYR A 237 20.97 -8.35 7.63
CA TYR A 237 20.48 -9.52 6.88
C TYR A 237 21.58 -10.58 6.70
N ARG A 238 22.85 -10.20 6.56
CA ARG A 238 23.98 -11.14 6.44
C ARG A 238 24.28 -11.88 7.74
N TYR A 239 24.34 -11.16 8.85
CA TYR A 239 24.84 -11.72 10.12
C TYR A 239 23.72 -12.12 11.09
N GLY A 240 22.51 -11.60 10.87
CA GLY A 240 21.32 -11.89 11.64
C GLY A 240 20.78 -10.69 12.40
N THR A 241 19.45 -10.65 12.50
CA THR A 241 18.70 -9.68 13.28
C THR A 241 17.52 -10.37 14.00
N HIS A 242 16.60 -9.58 14.55
CA HIS A 242 15.41 -10.09 15.23
C HIS A 242 14.59 -11.02 14.32
N TYR A 243 13.76 -11.87 14.94
CA TYR A 243 12.88 -12.84 14.26
C TYR A 243 13.61 -13.85 13.37
N ASN A 244 14.83 -14.22 13.77
CA ASN A 244 15.70 -15.16 13.05
C ASN A 244 15.85 -14.81 11.56
N ILE A 245 15.82 -13.52 11.22
CA ILE A 245 16.12 -13.04 9.87
C ILE A 245 17.65 -13.04 9.73
N PHE A 246 18.19 -13.93 8.90
CA PHE A 246 19.63 -14.02 8.62
C PHE A 246 19.88 -14.71 7.28
N MET A 247 21.08 -14.50 6.74
CA MET A 247 21.60 -15.21 5.59
C MET A 247 22.21 -16.53 6.05
N ASP A 248 21.62 -17.62 5.59
CA ASP A 248 22.04 -18.98 5.90
C ASP A 248 23.35 -19.35 5.16
N ASP A 249 23.93 -20.52 5.45
CA ASP A 249 25.21 -20.96 4.86
C ASP A 249 25.17 -21.09 3.33
N ASP A 250 23.97 -21.27 2.76
CA ASP A 250 23.72 -21.29 1.32
C ASP A 250 23.44 -19.90 0.71
N PHE A 251 23.71 -18.83 1.44
CA PHE A 251 23.51 -17.42 1.04
C PHE A 251 22.03 -16.98 0.91
N LEU A 252 21.07 -17.86 1.18
CA LEU A 252 19.64 -17.52 1.13
C LEU A 252 19.16 -17.00 2.49
N ILE A 253 18.12 -16.15 2.47
CA ILE A 253 17.55 -15.59 3.70
C ILE A 253 16.62 -16.60 4.36
N SER A 254 16.90 -16.94 5.61
CA SER A 254 15.98 -17.64 6.52
C SER A 254 15.31 -16.61 7.45
N HIS A 255 14.07 -16.89 7.86
CA HIS A 255 13.32 -16.07 8.82
C HIS A 255 12.22 -16.84 9.56
N ASP A 256 11.73 -16.30 10.69
CA ASP A 256 10.58 -16.84 11.44
C ASP A 256 9.25 -16.73 10.68
N PRO A 257 8.21 -17.50 11.07
CA PRO A 257 6.90 -17.42 10.42
C PRO A 257 6.19 -16.08 10.62
N GLY A 258 5.32 -15.72 9.65
CA GLY A 258 4.41 -14.58 9.77
C GLY A 258 5.05 -13.21 9.60
N LEU A 259 6.19 -13.13 8.89
CA LEU A 259 6.92 -11.89 8.63
C LEU A 259 6.78 -11.38 7.19
N THR A 260 6.24 -12.19 6.28
CA THR A 260 5.98 -11.78 4.88
C THR A 260 4.71 -10.94 4.78
N TRP A 261 4.37 -10.38 3.62
CA TRP A 261 3.08 -9.70 3.44
C TRP A 261 1.84 -10.58 3.67
N MET A 262 2.01 -11.91 3.66
CA MET A 262 1.00 -12.86 4.13
C MET A 262 1.24 -13.16 5.63
N ASP A 263 0.83 -12.26 6.54
CA ASP A 263 1.23 -12.24 7.96
C ASP A 263 0.12 -12.54 8.98
N VAL A 264 -1.02 -13.07 8.54
CA VAL A 264 -2.14 -13.32 9.47
C VAL A 264 -1.81 -14.33 10.56
N LYS A 265 -1.99 -13.90 11.81
CA LYS A 265 -1.86 -14.69 13.03
C LYS A 265 -3.22 -14.88 13.69
N ILE A 266 -3.60 -16.13 13.96
CA ILE A 266 -4.81 -16.53 14.66
C ILE A 266 -4.40 -17.20 15.97
N ASN A 267 -4.61 -16.52 17.09
CA ASN A 267 -4.07 -16.93 18.39
C ASN A 267 -2.54 -17.11 18.31
N ASP A 268 -2.04 -18.34 18.50
CA ASP A 268 -0.62 -18.69 18.41
C ASP A 268 -0.22 -19.35 17.08
N PHE A 269 -1.13 -19.40 16.11
CA PHE A 269 -0.93 -20.06 14.82
C PHE A 269 -0.89 -19.05 13.66
N TYR A 270 -0.01 -19.28 12.70
CA TYR A 270 0.02 -18.51 11.44
C TYR A 270 -0.65 -19.31 10.33
N SER A 271 -1.68 -18.74 9.69
CA SER A 271 -2.41 -19.41 8.60
C SER A 271 -1.58 -19.55 7.33
N THR A 272 -0.60 -18.66 7.15
CA THR A 272 0.32 -18.63 6.03
C THR A 272 1.74 -18.38 6.57
N PRO A 273 2.34 -19.35 7.29
CA PRO A 273 3.55 -19.11 8.07
C PRO A 273 4.73 -18.68 7.20
N ARG A 274 4.90 -19.28 6.02
CA ARG A 274 5.92 -18.94 5.00
C ARG A 274 7.35 -18.73 5.55
N SER A 275 7.67 -19.36 6.68
CA SER A 275 8.97 -19.27 7.33
C SER A 275 10.09 -19.90 6.52
N ARG A 276 11.33 -19.60 6.90
CA ARG A 276 12.58 -20.01 6.23
C ARG A 276 12.76 -19.26 4.91
N LYS A 277 12.70 -19.96 3.78
CA LYS A 277 13.14 -19.45 2.48
C LYS A 277 11.92 -19.16 1.59
N ALA A 278 11.13 -18.15 1.95
CA ALA A 278 10.02 -17.66 1.13
C ALA A 278 10.54 -17.07 -0.19
N VAL A 279 9.88 -17.38 -1.30
CA VAL A 279 10.39 -17.14 -2.66
C VAL A 279 10.62 -15.66 -2.98
N GLU A 280 9.70 -14.79 -2.60
CA GLU A 280 9.80 -13.34 -2.85
C GLU A 280 10.84 -12.67 -1.96
N ILE A 281 11.12 -13.22 -0.78
CA ILE A 281 12.21 -12.72 0.07
C ILE A 281 13.56 -12.99 -0.59
N GLN A 282 13.72 -14.14 -1.24
CA GLN A 282 14.95 -14.42 -2.00
C GLN A 282 15.08 -13.51 -3.23
N ALA A 283 13.96 -13.26 -3.93
CA ALA A 283 13.94 -12.33 -5.05
C ALA A 283 14.31 -10.91 -4.62
N LEU A 284 13.73 -10.43 -3.52
CA LEU A 284 14.02 -9.12 -2.93
C LEU A 284 15.45 -9.02 -2.42
N TRP A 285 15.99 -10.07 -1.80
CA TRP A 285 17.36 -10.11 -1.31
C TRP A 285 18.37 -9.98 -2.44
N TYR A 286 18.22 -10.79 -3.49
CA TYR A 286 19.07 -10.67 -4.68
C TYR A 286 18.93 -9.29 -5.33
N ASN A 287 17.70 -8.78 -5.47
CA ASN A 287 17.45 -7.45 -6.02
C ASN A 287 18.14 -6.36 -5.19
N ALA A 288 18.08 -6.43 -3.85
CA ALA A 288 18.76 -5.50 -2.95
C ALA A 288 20.29 -5.53 -3.14
N LEU A 289 20.91 -6.71 -3.20
CA LEU A 289 22.36 -6.82 -3.43
C LEU A 289 22.79 -6.24 -4.79
N ARG A 290 22.00 -6.49 -5.83
CA ARG A 290 22.25 -5.92 -7.17
C ARG A 290 22.10 -4.40 -7.19
N ILE A 291 21.12 -3.86 -6.47
CA ILE A 291 20.96 -2.42 -6.26
C ILE A 291 22.18 -1.87 -5.54
N MET A 292 22.59 -2.48 -4.43
CA MET A 292 23.72 -2.02 -3.62
C MET A 292 25.04 -2.01 -4.40
N SER A 293 25.26 -2.99 -5.28
CA SER A 293 26.39 -3.00 -6.22
C SER A 293 26.39 -1.77 -7.14
N ILE A 294 25.27 -1.48 -7.79
CA ILE A 294 25.14 -0.30 -8.67
C ILE A 294 25.32 1.01 -7.89
N LEU A 295 24.73 1.10 -6.70
CA LEU A 295 24.85 2.29 -5.87
C LEU A 295 26.26 2.47 -5.33
N SER A 296 27.00 1.38 -5.08
CA SER A 296 28.42 1.44 -4.71
C SER A 296 29.26 2.06 -5.83
N GLU A 297 29.04 1.63 -7.08
CA GLU A 297 29.68 2.20 -8.26
C GLU A 297 29.38 3.71 -8.39
N LYS A 298 28.11 4.10 -8.20
CA LYS A 298 27.70 5.53 -8.26
C LYS A 298 28.35 6.39 -7.19
N LEU A 299 28.57 5.84 -6.00
CA LEU A 299 29.21 6.55 -4.90
C LEU A 299 30.74 6.49 -4.95
N GLY A 300 31.32 5.68 -5.85
CA GLY A 300 32.78 5.47 -5.91
C GLY A 300 33.32 4.73 -4.68
N VAL A 301 32.48 3.92 -4.02
CA VAL A 301 32.88 3.09 -2.88
C VAL A 301 33.12 1.65 -3.34
N LYS A 302 33.85 0.86 -2.54
CA LYS A 302 34.12 -0.53 -2.85
C LYS A 302 32.82 -1.34 -2.93
N ASP A 303 32.61 -2.03 -4.04
CA ASP A 303 31.50 -2.96 -4.21
C ASP A 303 31.82 -4.31 -3.55
N GLU A 304 31.05 -4.65 -2.52
CA GLU A 304 31.11 -5.94 -1.82
C GLU A 304 29.88 -6.82 -2.09
N TYR A 305 28.91 -6.30 -2.87
CA TYR A 305 27.58 -6.87 -3.02
C TYR A 305 27.43 -7.69 -4.30
N PHE A 306 28.15 -7.33 -5.37
CA PHE A 306 28.05 -8.06 -6.65
C PHE A 306 28.42 -9.53 -6.52
N SER A 307 29.60 -9.83 -5.94
CA SER A 307 30.06 -11.21 -5.74
C SER A 307 29.10 -12.02 -4.87
N LEU A 308 28.53 -11.41 -3.83
CA LEU A 308 27.52 -12.04 -3.00
C LEU A 308 26.24 -12.33 -3.78
N SER A 309 25.78 -11.38 -4.60
CA SER A 309 24.58 -11.56 -5.42
C SER A 309 24.69 -12.73 -6.41
N GLU A 310 25.88 -12.98 -6.95
CA GLU A 310 26.12 -14.14 -7.83
C GLU A 310 26.10 -15.46 -7.06
N LYS A 311 26.60 -15.49 -5.81
CA LYS A 311 26.46 -16.66 -4.93
C LYS A 311 25.00 -16.96 -4.59
N VAL A 312 24.23 -15.92 -4.25
CA VAL A 312 22.78 -16.02 -4.02
C VAL A 312 22.07 -16.56 -5.25
N LYS A 313 22.39 -16.04 -6.44
CA LYS A 313 21.81 -16.51 -7.69
C LYS A 313 22.11 -17.98 -7.97
N ASN A 314 23.36 -18.39 -7.82
CA ASN A 314 23.75 -19.78 -8.04
C ASN A 314 23.08 -20.73 -7.04
N SER A 315 23.07 -20.35 -5.76
CA SER A 315 22.41 -21.13 -4.71
C SER A 315 20.90 -21.24 -4.93
N PHE A 316 20.23 -20.13 -5.22
CA PHE A 316 18.80 -20.13 -5.51
C PHE A 316 18.47 -21.07 -6.66
N ASN A 317 19.18 -20.99 -7.78
CA ASN A 317 18.91 -21.85 -8.95
C ASN A 317 19.24 -23.33 -8.69
N LEU A 318 20.16 -23.63 -7.77
CA LEU A 318 20.42 -25.01 -7.31
C LEU A 318 19.23 -25.58 -6.51
N HIS A 319 18.64 -24.77 -5.62
CA HIS A 319 17.57 -25.21 -4.72
C HIS A 319 16.15 -25.09 -5.33
N TYR A 320 15.91 -24.12 -6.20
CA TYR A 320 14.62 -23.83 -6.82
C TYR A 320 14.32 -24.73 -8.03
N THR A 321 14.28 -26.05 -7.78
CA THR A 321 14.11 -27.08 -8.81
C THR A 321 12.68 -27.19 -9.37
N LYS A 322 11.70 -26.63 -8.64
CA LYS A 322 10.30 -26.48 -9.06
C LYS A 322 9.81 -25.10 -8.65
N GLU A 323 8.63 -24.72 -9.11
CA GLU A 323 7.98 -23.46 -8.73
C GLU A 323 7.47 -23.52 -7.29
N TYR A 324 8.37 -23.45 -6.31
CA TYR A 324 8.04 -23.46 -4.89
C TYR A 324 7.55 -22.09 -4.41
N ASP A 325 6.59 -22.04 -3.48
CA ASP A 325 6.29 -20.81 -2.74
C ASP A 325 7.26 -20.60 -1.57
N VAL A 326 7.69 -21.70 -0.94
CA VAL A 326 8.71 -21.75 0.12
C VAL A 326 9.70 -22.86 -0.22
N ILE A 327 10.97 -22.50 -0.42
CA ILE A 327 12.00 -23.38 -0.99
C ILE A 327 12.34 -24.53 -0.04
N ASP A 328 12.65 -24.20 1.22
CA ASP A 328 13.07 -25.15 2.26
C ASP A 328 11.99 -26.21 2.51
N LYS A 329 10.74 -25.77 2.61
CA LYS A 329 9.58 -26.65 2.82
C LYS A 329 9.16 -27.42 1.56
N LYS A 330 9.76 -27.12 0.40
CA LYS A 330 9.34 -27.62 -0.92
C LYS A 330 7.84 -27.41 -1.16
N ASP A 331 7.32 -26.28 -0.69
CA ASP A 331 5.90 -25.94 -0.77
C ASP A 331 5.55 -25.62 -2.23
N LEU A 332 4.66 -26.42 -2.83
CA LEU A 332 4.25 -26.30 -4.23
C LEU A 332 2.96 -25.49 -4.42
N SER A 333 2.36 -24.95 -3.35
CA SER A 333 1.15 -24.15 -3.45
C SER A 333 1.33 -23.05 -4.50
N LEU A 334 0.35 -22.93 -5.39
CA LEU A 334 0.37 -21.93 -6.44
C LEU A 334 -0.13 -20.61 -5.87
N ARG A 335 0.82 -19.73 -5.55
CA ARG A 335 0.60 -18.40 -4.96
C ARG A 335 1.22 -17.31 -5.82
N PRO A 336 0.74 -16.06 -5.72
CA PRO A 336 1.21 -14.96 -6.56
C PRO A 336 2.62 -14.47 -6.20
N ASN A 337 3.18 -14.86 -5.05
CA ASN A 337 4.50 -14.45 -4.58
C ASN A 337 5.63 -14.71 -5.60
N LYS A 338 5.47 -15.75 -6.40
CA LYS A 338 6.42 -16.13 -7.46
C LYS A 338 6.60 -15.03 -8.51
N ILE A 339 5.63 -14.12 -8.66
CA ILE A 339 5.71 -13.00 -9.60
C ILE A 339 6.88 -12.06 -9.31
N PHE A 340 7.34 -11.98 -8.06
CA PHE A 340 8.46 -11.12 -7.67
C PHE A 340 9.80 -11.61 -8.22
N LEU A 341 9.93 -12.88 -8.62
CA LEU A 341 11.10 -13.37 -9.35
C LEU A 341 11.25 -12.70 -10.74
N VAL A 342 10.16 -12.13 -11.25
CA VAL A 342 10.06 -11.54 -12.59
C VAL A 342 9.91 -10.02 -12.54
N SER A 343 9.07 -9.49 -11.64
CA SER A 343 8.67 -8.08 -11.62
C SER A 343 9.76 -7.11 -11.19
N LEU A 344 10.73 -7.58 -10.39
CA LEU A 344 11.86 -6.79 -9.89
C LEU A 344 12.83 -6.42 -11.03
N ASP A 345 13.66 -5.40 -10.82
CA ASP A 345 14.56 -4.89 -11.88
C ASP A 345 15.71 -5.87 -12.20
N PHE A 346 16.12 -6.68 -11.23
CA PHE A 346 17.11 -7.75 -11.39
C PHE A 346 16.44 -9.11 -11.23
N SER A 347 16.44 -9.93 -12.29
CA SER A 347 15.87 -11.27 -12.22
C SER A 347 16.89 -12.29 -11.70
N LEU A 348 16.41 -13.13 -10.79
CA LEU A 348 17.13 -14.22 -10.14
C LEU A 348 17.13 -15.50 -11.00
N ILE A 349 16.22 -15.58 -11.97
CA ILE A 349 15.92 -16.76 -12.77
C ILE A 349 16.05 -16.48 -14.26
N GLU A 350 16.24 -17.54 -15.05
CA GLU A 350 16.31 -17.46 -16.50
C GLU A 350 14.95 -17.12 -17.15
N HIS A 351 15.01 -16.60 -18.38
CA HIS A 351 13.83 -16.11 -19.11
C HIS A 351 12.76 -17.19 -19.34
N GLY A 352 13.17 -18.44 -19.62
CA GLY A 352 12.24 -19.56 -19.79
C GLY A 352 11.38 -19.83 -18.56
N LEU A 353 11.97 -19.79 -17.36
CA LEU A 353 11.23 -19.93 -16.10
C LEU A 353 10.36 -18.71 -15.80
N GLN A 354 10.81 -17.49 -16.17
CA GLN A 354 9.99 -16.29 -16.04
C GLN A 354 8.71 -16.39 -16.87
N LEU A 355 8.81 -16.84 -18.14
CA LEU A 355 7.65 -17.09 -19.02
C LEU A 355 6.67 -18.06 -18.35
N LYS A 356 7.18 -19.21 -17.89
CA LYS A 356 6.37 -20.26 -17.27
C LYS A 356 5.63 -19.77 -16.01
N ILE A 357 6.31 -19.04 -15.12
CA ILE A 357 5.69 -18.48 -13.91
C ILE A 357 4.56 -17.51 -14.27
N VAL A 358 4.79 -16.60 -15.23
CA VAL A 358 3.78 -15.62 -15.62
C VAL A 358 2.57 -16.31 -16.25
N GLU A 359 2.79 -17.29 -17.13
CA GLU A 359 1.70 -18.08 -17.74
C GLU A 359 0.89 -18.87 -16.70
N ASN A 360 1.57 -19.46 -15.71
CA ASN A 360 0.89 -20.18 -14.61
C ASN A 360 0.06 -19.25 -13.74
N ILE A 361 0.56 -18.05 -13.43
CA ILE A 361 -0.18 -17.07 -12.63
C ILE A 361 -1.36 -16.51 -13.42
N ASP A 362 -1.16 -16.17 -14.69
CA ASP A 362 -2.23 -15.67 -15.57
C ASP A 362 -3.37 -16.69 -15.68
N LYS A 363 -3.03 -17.94 -15.95
CA LYS A 363 -4.04 -19.00 -16.15
C LYS A 363 -4.84 -19.32 -14.88
N ASN A 364 -4.18 -19.34 -13.71
CA ASN A 364 -4.76 -19.98 -12.53
C ASN A 364 -5.09 -19.03 -11.37
N LEU A 365 -4.52 -17.81 -11.36
CA LEU A 365 -4.69 -16.86 -10.24
C LEU A 365 -5.25 -15.50 -10.67
N HIS A 366 -5.20 -15.14 -11.95
CA HIS A 366 -5.72 -13.85 -12.40
C HIS A 366 -7.25 -13.80 -12.33
N THR A 367 -7.77 -12.70 -11.80
CA THR A 367 -9.20 -12.37 -11.74
C THR A 367 -9.40 -10.93 -12.20
N ILE A 368 -10.67 -10.53 -12.39
CA ILE A 368 -11.02 -9.15 -12.79
C ILE A 368 -10.40 -8.10 -11.87
N PHE A 369 -10.37 -8.36 -10.55
CA PHE A 369 -9.98 -7.35 -9.56
C PHE A 369 -8.54 -7.48 -9.06
N GLY A 370 -7.79 -8.51 -9.43
CA GLY A 370 -6.53 -8.78 -8.76
C GLY A 370 -6.00 -10.19 -9.02
N LEU A 371 -4.95 -10.55 -8.29
CA LEU A 371 -4.51 -11.94 -8.20
C LEU A 371 -5.10 -12.61 -6.96
N GLN A 372 -5.58 -13.83 -7.15
CA GLN A 372 -5.96 -14.76 -6.10
C GLN A 372 -4.71 -15.20 -5.32
N THR A 373 -4.81 -15.27 -4.00
CA THR A 373 -3.66 -15.58 -3.12
C THR A 373 -3.26 -17.03 -3.06
N LEU A 374 -4.14 -17.94 -3.51
CA LEU A 374 -3.92 -19.38 -3.57
C LEU A 374 -4.82 -19.96 -4.66
N SER A 375 -4.34 -20.91 -5.46
CA SER A 375 -5.12 -21.57 -6.53
C SER A 375 -6.39 -22.24 -5.98
N ILE A 376 -7.47 -22.23 -6.79
CA ILE A 376 -8.75 -22.87 -6.45
C ILE A 376 -8.65 -24.40 -6.31
N ASP A 377 -7.63 -25.01 -6.94
CA ASP A 377 -7.39 -26.45 -6.87
C ASP A 377 -6.67 -26.86 -5.58
N ASP A 378 -6.21 -25.91 -4.77
CA ASP A 378 -5.55 -26.16 -3.49
C ASP A 378 -6.60 -26.46 -2.39
N PRO A 379 -6.42 -27.50 -1.56
CA PRO A 379 -7.39 -27.87 -0.53
C PRO A 379 -7.58 -26.79 0.54
N GLU A 380 -6.60 -25.90 0.75
CA GLU A 380 -6.71 -24.80 1.71
C GLU A 380 -7.38 -23.56 1.13
N PHE A 381 -7.85 -23.62 -0.12
CA PHE A 381 -8.50 -22.51 -0.80
C PHE A 381 -9.80 -22.06 -0.11
N LYS A 382 -9.90 -20.75 0.14
CA LYS A 382 -11.04 -20.06 0.73
C LYS A 382 -11.32 -18.78 -0.05
N GLY A 383 -12.33 -18.83 -0.92
CA GLY A 383 -12.64 -17.73 -1.83
C GLY A 383 -13.56 -16.63 -1.30
N ILE A 384 -14.02 -16.73 -0.05
CA ILE A 384 -14.92 -15.74 0.58
C ILE A 384 -14.31 -15.21 1.88
N TYR A 385 -14.30 -13.90 2.03
CA TYR A 385 -13.83 -13.20 3.23
C TYR A 385 -15.00 -12.94 4.18
N LEU A 386 -15.56 -14.01 4.75
CA LEU A 386 -16.62 -13.97 5.76
C LEU A 386 -16.27 -14.89 6.95
N ASP A 387 -16.81 -14.57 8.13
CA ASP A 387 -16.70 -15.23 9.45
C ASP A 387 -15.40 -15.05 10.25
N ASN A 388 -15.48 -14.78 11.55
CA ASN A 388 -14.30 -14.57 12.44
C ASN A 388 -13.15 -15.59 12.28
N HIS A 389 -13.45 -16.90 12.18
CA HIS A 389 -12.39 -17.90 12.00
C HIS A 389 -12.02 -18.15 10.53
N ASN A 390 -12.95 -18.00 9.58
CA ASN A 390 -12.64 -18.20 8.16
C ASN A 390 -12.04 -16.96 7.50
N ARG A 391 -12.31 -15.75 8.01
CA ARG A 391 -11.80 -14.45 7.55
C ARG A 391 -10.28 -14.43 7.59
N ASP A 392 -9.71 -14.68 8.76
CA ASP A 392 -8.26 -14.69 8.96
C ASP A 392 -7.60 -15.85 8.20
N LEU A 393 -8.31 -16.98 8.08
CA LEU A 393 -7.83 -18.12 7.29
C LEU A 393 -7.90 -17.85 5.78
N SER A 394 -8.86 -17.07 5.28
CA SER A 394 -9.06 -16.82 3.85
C SER A 394 -8.24 -15.66 3.32
N TYR A 395 -7.90 -14.69 4.18
CA TYR A 395 -7.22 -13.44 3.80
C TYR A 395 -6.04 -13.60 2.83
N HIS A 396 -5.25 -14.65 3.03
CA HIS A 396 -4.15 -15.03 2.14
C HIS A 396 -4.25 -16.45 1.59
N ASN A 397 -5.41 -17.12 1.66
CA ASN A 397 -5.62 -18.46 1.10
C ASN A 397 -6.75 -18.49 0.09
N GLY A 398 -6.91 -17.46 -0.73
CA GLY A 398 -7.88 -17.47 -1.82
C GLY A 398 -8.53 -16.14 -2.10
N ILE A 399 -8.39 -15.15 -1.22
CA ILE A 399 -8.87 -13.79 -1.48
C ILE A 399 -8.04 -13.10 -2.55
N VAL A 400 -8.70 -12.23 -3.33
CA VAL A 400 -8.12 -11.47 -4.43
C VAL A 400 -7.52 -10.17 -3.91
N TRP A 401 -6.28 -9.88 -4.30
CA TRP A 401 -5.56 -8.66 -3.94
C TRP A 401 -5.26 -7.81 -5.19
N PRO A 402 -5.79 -6.58 -5.30
CA PRO A 402 -5.63 -5.74 -6.49
C PRO A 402 -4.21 -5.24 -6.74
N TRP A 403 -3.45 -4.91 -5.68
CA TRP A 403 -2.09 -4.37 -5.84
C TRP A 403 -1.16 -5.33 -6.59
N LEU A 404 -1.42 -6.64 -6.51
CA LEU A 404 -0.65 -7.67 -7.22
C LEU A 404 -0.78 -7.63 -8.75
N LEU A 405 -1.81 -6.97 -9.29
CA LEU A 405 -1.89 -6.71 -10.74
C LEU A 405 -0.70 -5.88 -11.21
N GLY A 406 -0.16 -5.01 -10.36
CA GLY A 406 0.96 -4.17 -10.73
C GLY A 406 2.20 -4.97 -11.10
N PRO A 407 2.77 -5.75 -10.15
CA PRO A 407 3.87 -6.68 -10.40
C PRO A 407 3.57 -7.70 -11.51
N PHE A 408 2.34 -8.19 -11.61
CA PHE A 408 1.92 -9.14 -12.65
C PHE A 408 2.01 -8.55 -14.05
N ILE A 409 1.38 -7.40 -14.28
CA ILE A 409 1.37 -6.74 -15.58
C ILE A 409 2.79 -6.31 -15.97
N LYS A 410 3.56 -5.76 -15.02
CA LYS A 410 4.98 -5.44 -15.25
C LYS A 410 5.75 -6.67 -15.74
N SER A 411 5.54 -7.82 -15.11
CA SER A 411 6.18 -9.09 -15.50
C SER A 411 5.74 -9.57 -16.88
N PHE A 412 4.44 -9.57 -17.15
CA PHE A 412 3.87 -9.96 -18.45
C PHE A 412 4.41 -9.12 -19.60
N ILE A 413 4.55 -7.82 -19.40
CA ILE A 413 5.07 -6.91 -20.43
C ILE A 413 6.58 -7.06 -20.58
N LYS A 414 7.31 -7.21 -19.47
CA LYS A 414 8.77 -7.34 -19.44
C LYS A 414 9.26 -8.59 -20.19
N ILE A 415 8.64 -9.75 -20.00
CA ILE A 415 9.04 -11.00 -20.70
C ILE A 415 8.75 -10.96 -22.20
N LYS A 416 7.96 -9.97 -22.66
CA LYS A 416 7.64 -9.71 -24.07
C LYS A 416 8.27 -8.42 -24.58
N ASP A 417 9.45 -8.09 -24.05
CA ASP A 417 10.30 -6.97 -24.47
C ASP A 417 9.64 -5.59 -24.47
N ASN A 418 8.59 -5.42 -23.65
CA ASN A 418 7.82 -4.19 -23.54
C ASN A 418 7.17 -3.71 -24.87
N GLU A 419 6.96 -4.63 -25.81
CA GLU A 419 6.39 -4.28 -27.12
C GLU A 419 5.00 -3.63 -26.96
N LYS A 420 4.75 -2.59 -27.76
CA LYS A 420 3.48 -1.83 -27.73
C LYS A 420 2.23 -2.71 -27.90
N LYS A 421 2.32 -3.79 -28.67
CA LYS A 421 1.20 -4.74 -28.88
C LYS A 421 0.81 -5.45 -27.57
N TRP A 422 1.81 -5.88 -26.78
CA TRP A 422 1.60 -6.56 -25.51
C TRP A 422 1.18 -5.61 -24.40
N ARG A 423 1.66 -4.36 -24.42
CA ARG A 423 1.14 -3.30 -23.53
C ARG A 423 -0.35 -3.04 -23.76
N LYS A 424 -0.77 -2.91 -25.01
CA LYS A 424 -2.19 -2.77 -25.37
C LYS A 424 -3.02 -3.99 -24.97
N TYR A 425 -2.48 -5.20 -25.16
CA TYR A 425 -3.13 -6.44 -24.73
C TYR A 425 -3.31 -6.47 -23.21
N ALA A 426 -2.25 -6.17 -22.45
CA ALA A 426 -2.27 -6.17 -21.00
C ALA A 426 -3.30 -5.17 -20.44
N PHE A 427 -3.38 -3.95 -21.00
CA PHE A 427 -4.42 -3.00 -20.61
C PHE A 427 -5.83 -3.56 -20.86
N LYS A 428 -6.09 -4.06 -22.07
CA LYS A 428 -7.43 -4.57 -22.45
C LYS A 428 -7.85 -5.81 -21.64
N THR A 429 -6.89 -6.65 -21.27
CA THR A 429 -7.16 -7.97 -20.66
C THR A 429 -7.17 -7.88 -19.14
N TYR A 430 -6.26 -7.10 -18.54
CA TYR A 430 -6.01 -7.15 -17.09
C TYR A 430 -6.48 -5.90 -16.33
N LEU A 431 -6.60 -4.74 -16.98
CA LEU A 431 -7.01 -3.48 -16.32
C LEU A 431 -8.38 -2.99 -16.75
N LYS A 432 -8.66 -2.99 -18.05
CA LYS A 432 -9.94 -2.50 -18.59
C LYS A 432 -11.16 -3.19 -17.95
N PRO A 433 -11.18 -4.51 -17.71
CA PRO A 433 -12.34 -5.15 -17.09
C PRO A 433 -12.66 -4.61 -15.69
N MET A 434 -11.64 -4.38 -14.85
CA MET A 434 -11.81 -3.74 -13.54
C MET A 434 -12.42 -2.34 -13.68
N LEU A 435 -11.86 -1.53 -14.58
CA LEU A 435 -12.32 -0.14 -14.81
C LEU A 435 -13.75 -0.08 -15.36
N ASP A 436 -14.12 -1.03 -16.24
CA ASP A 436 -15.48 -1.15 -16.78
C ASP A 436 -16.49 -1.49 -15.68
N VAL A 437 -16.12 -2.35 -14.73
CA VAL A 437 -16.98 -2.68 -13.57
C VAL A 437 -17.15 -1.47 -12.64
N PHE A 438 -16.12 -0.67 -12.43
CA PHE A 438 -16.22 0.55 -11.63
C PHE A 438 -17.08 1.64 -12.29
N GLY A 439 -17.02 1.74 -13.63
CA GLY A 439 -17.84 2.64 -14.42
C GLY A 439 -17.57 4.14 -14.20
N ASP A 440 -18.44 4.97 -14.78
CA ASP A 440 -18.23 6.42 -14.87
C ASP A 440 -18.31 7.16 -13.53
N ASN A 441 -18.98 6.57 -12.53
CA ASN A 441 -19.14 7.18 -11.20
C ASN A 441 -18.00 6.82 -10.23
N TRP A 442 -17.04 6.00 -10.66
CA TRP A 442 -15.86 5.68 -9.86
C TRP A 442 -15.08 6.94 -9.47
N ASP A 443 -14.63 7.02 -8.22
CA ASP A 443 -13.89 8.16 -7.67
C ASP A 443 -12.36 7.97 -7.68
N GLY A 444 -11.87 6.83 -8.17
CA GLY A 444 -10.46 6.45 -8.13
C GLY A 444 -10.07 5.57 -6.94
N SER A 445 -11.02 5.26 -6.03
CA SER A 445 -10.77 4.39 -4.88
C SER A 445 -10.78 2.92 -5.29
N ILE A 446 -9.82 2.14 -4.78
CA ILE A 446 -9.77 0.69 -5.01
C ILE A 446 -9.74 0.00 -3.66
N ASN A 447 -10.63 -0.97 -3.46
CA ASN A 447 -10.67 -1.74 -2.23
C ASN A 447 -9.34 -2.48 -1.97
N GLU A 448 -9.16 -2.86 -0.72
CA GLU A 448 -8.04 -3.68 -0.30
C GLU A 448 -8.07 -5.07 -0.92
N ILE A 449 -9.24 -5.72 -0.86
CA ILE A 449 -9.42 -7.11 -1.28
C ILE A 449 -10.82 -7.35 -1.87
N TYR A 450 -10.95 -8.44 -2.63
CA TYR A 450 -12.22 -8.91 -3.17
C TYR A 450 -12.39 -10.42 -2.92
N ASP A 451 -13.62 -10.87 -2.74
CA ASP A 451 -13.93 -12.31 -2.80
C ASP A 451 -13.53 -12.85 -4.18
N SER A 452 -12.97 -14.07 -4.24
CA SER A 452 -12.53 -14.71 -5.50
C SER A 452 -13.59 -15.60 -6.13
N ILE A 453 -14.73 -15.79 -5.46
CA ILE A 453 -15.91 -16.47 -6.01
C ILE A 453 -17.13 -15.55 -5.96
N PRO A 454 -18.18 -15.81 -6.79
CA PRO A 454 -19.37 -14.97 -6.81
C PRO A 454 -19.96 -14.72 -5.41
N PRO A 455 -20.36 -13.47 -5.11
CA PRO A 455 -20.56 -12.35 -6.04
C PRO A 455 -19.31 -11.47 -6.29
N TYR A 456 -18.10 -11.92 -5.94
CA TYR A 456 -16.85 -11.12 -6.05
C TYR A 456 -16.93 -9.80 -5.26
N ALA A 457 -17.51 -9.85 -4.06
CA ALA A 457 -17.79 -8.65 -3.30
C ALA A 457 -16.50 -7.92 -2.91
N PRO A 458 -16.50 -6.57 -2.91
CA PRO A 458 -15.43 -5.78 -2.32
C PRO A 458 -15.38 -5.97 -0.80
N ARG A 459 -14.17 -6.15 -0.27
CA ARG A 459 -13.89 -6.44 1.13
C ARG A 459 -12.75 -5.54 1.62
N GLY A 460 -12.38 -5.71 2.89
CA GLY A 460 -11.30 -4.95 3.50
C GLY A 460 -11.57 -3.44 3.49
N CYS A 461 -10.49 -2.66 3.50
CA CYS A 461 -10.55 -1.22 3.36
C CYS A 461 -11.25 -0.80 2.05
N ILE A 462 -12.01 0.29 2.12
CA ILE A 462 -12.78 0.81 0.97
C ILE A 462 -11.90 1.51 -0.05
N THR A 463 -10.72 1.96 0.38
CA THR A 463 -9.70 2.53 -0.49
C THR A 463 -8.34 2.25 0.11
N GLN A 464 -7.49 1.56 -0.62
CA GLN A 464 -6.21 1.06 -0.13
C GLN A 464 -5.05 1.63 -0.96
N ALA A 465 -4.04 2.14 -0.26
CA ALA A 465 -2.93 2.90 -0.83
C ALA A 465 -2.18 2.10 -1.89
N TRP A 466 -1.75 0.86 -1.59
CA TRP A 466 -0.99 0.05 -2.55
C TRP A 466 -1.81 -0.40 -3.76
N SER A 467 -3.14 -0.56 -3.61
CA SER A 467 -4.02 -0.95 -4.70
C SER A 467 -4.15 0.22 -5.69
N VAL A 468 -4.44 1.42 -5.18
CA VAL A 468 -4.47 2.64 -6.01
C VAL A 468 -3.10 2.91 -6.62
N ALA A 469 -2.03 2.77 -5.83
CA ALA A 469 -0.67 3.04 -6.25
C ALA A 469 -0.21 2.09 -7.36
N GLU A 470 -0.32 0.77 -7.20
CA GLU A 470 0.18 -0.17 -8.20
C GLU A 470 -0.61 -0.11 -9.50
N ILE A 471 -1.92 0.11 -9.45
CA ILE A 471 -2.72 0.32 -10.67
C ILE A 471 -2.30 1.60 -11.39
N LEU A 472 -2.11 2.71 -10.66
CA LEU A 472 -1.62 3.96 -11.25
C LEU A 472 -0.19 3.81 -11.80
N ARG A 473 0.72 3.19 -11.03
CA ARG A 473 2.10 2.94 -11.43
C ARG A 473 2.15 2.14 -12.73
N THR A 474 1.45 1.02 -12.79
CA THR A 474 1.42 0.14 -13.96
C THR A 474 0.83 0.82 -15.18
N LEU A 475 -0.25 1.59 -15.02
CA LEU A 475 -0.82 2.36 -16.13
C LEU A 475 0.21 3.32 -16.73
N VAL A 476 0.97 4.02 -15.89
CA VAL A 476 1.96 5.01 -16.35
C VAL A 476 3.23 4.36 -16.88
N GLU A 477 3.90 3.56 -16.06
CA GLU A 477 5.23 3.02 -16.33
C GLU A 477 5.23 1.87 -17.34
N ASP A 478 4.19 1.02 -17.30
CA ASP A 478 4.20 -0.26 -18.02
C ASP A 478 3.24 -0.24 -19.22
N ILE A 479 2.03 0.32 -19.08
CA ILE A 479 1.05 0.41 -20.18
C ILE A 479 1.36 1.58 -21.12
N GLU A 480 1.37 2.81 -20.61
CA GLU A 480 1.71 4.00 -21.40
C GLU A 480 3.21 4.05 -21.71
N TYR A 481 4.01 3.34 -20.91
CA TYR A 481 5.47 3.24 -21.06
C TYR A 481 6.18 4.57 -20.89
N ILE A 482 5.69 5.38 -19.94
CA ILE A 482 6.32 6.61 -19.48
C ILE A 482 7.35 6.22 -18.42
N ARG A 483 8.59 6.00 -18.87
CA ARG A 483 9.67 5.48 -18.02
C ARG A 483 10.34 6.57 -17.18
N PRO A 484 10.94 6.23 -16.04
CA PRO A 484 11.69 7.18 -15.23
C PRO A 484 12.81 7.86 -16.04
N LEU A 485 12.98 9.17 -15.87
CA LEU A 485 13.89 9.99 -16.68
C LEU A 485 15.35 9.49 -16.66
N TYR A 486 15.81 9.00 -15.51
CA TYR A 486 17.19 8.56 -15.31
C TYR A 486 17.33 7.04 -15.27
N GLU A 487 16.29 6.27 -15.59
CA GLU A 487 16.31 4.80 -15.53
C GLU A 487 17.54 4.20 -16.23
N LYS A 488 17.91 4.73 -17.40
CA LYS A 488 19.07 4.25 -18.15
C LYS A 488 20.38 4.42 -17.38
N ASN A 489 20.54 5.47 -16.60
CA ASN A 489 21.75 5.72 -15.82
C ASN A 489 22.02 4.64 -14.76
N TYR A 490 21.00 3.88 -14.38
CA TYR A 490 21.07 2.83 -13.36
C TYR A 490 20.99 1.42 -13.96
N LEU A 491 20.41 1.24 -15.16
CA LEU A 491 20.20 -0.08 -15.75
C LEU A 491 21.07 -0.38 -16.99
N PHE A 492 21.65 0.63 -17.67
CA PHE A 492 22.41 0.42 -18.92
C PHE A 492 23.87 -0.01 -18.75
N ASN A 493 24.44 -0.01 -17.52
CA ASN A 493 25.79 -0.55 -17.28
C ASN A 493 25.89 -2.09 -17.46
N LYS A 494 24.85 -2.75 -18.00
CA LYS A 494 24.75 -4.20 -18.20
C LYS A 494 25.37 -4.74 -19.51
N ILE A 495 26.19 -3.98 -20.24
CA ILE A 495 26.84 -4.48 -21.49
C ILE A 495 28.38 -4.43 -21.41
N SER A 496 28.96 -4.24 -20.23
CA SER A 496 30.42 -4.26 -20.09
C SER A 496 30.83 -4.95 -18.81
N ILE A 497 30.91 -6.29 -18.87
CA ILE A 497 31.96 -7.18 -18.36
C ILE A 497 31.60 -8.60 -18.78
#